data_AF-A0A167BBP8-F1
#
_entry.id   AF-A0A167BBP8-F1
#
_cell.length_a   1.000
_cell.length_b   1.000
_cell.length_c   1.000
_cell.angle_alpha   90.00
_cell.angle_beta   90.00
_cell.angle_gamma   90.00
#
_symmetry.space_group_name_H-M   'P 1'
#
loop_
_entity.id
_entity.type
_entity.pdbx_description
1 polymer ?
#
loop_
_entity_poly.entity_id
_entity_poly.type
_entity_poly.pdbx_seq_one_letter_code
_entity_poly.pdbx_strand_id
1 'polypeptide(L)'
;LEQAAQHRPGEVPLYMSFDIDRPVINVTSGPAPDSPGRDMTMASFDRTSGEPVPGHDGFDIMEFLLQLHTDMFLGLPGMLFLGAMGLLLIIAIVSGVVLYAPFMRKLEFGALRTRRAKRIKWLDYHNLLGIVTVAWLTVVGLTGVVNSLADPITTTWRTQALADLTAGYQGDTVPTPAEMASLDEAVKQAVEAAPDMTLQFVAFPGGDWSTNYHYAIFLHGNTPLTSHITTPVLIDARTGEFAGMREMPWYNKALALSGPLHFGDYGGLPLKILWFVLDLFTIVVLVTGLYLWWVRRRNNNAGGA
;
A
#
# COMPACT_ATOMS: atom_id res chain seq x y z
N LEU A 1 -11.59 -23.56 -4.09
CA LEU A 1 -11.03 -23.86 -2.74
C LEU A 1 -10.49 -25.28 -2.65
N GLU A 2 -11.23 -26.29 -3.08
CA GLU A 2 -10.77 -27.70 -3.04
C GLU A 2 -9.43 -27.92 -3.73
N GLN A 3 -9.24 -27.37 -4.94
CA GLN A 3 -7.97 -27.43 -5.65
C GLN A 3 -6.82 -26.74 -4.90
N ALA A 4 -7.09 -25.60 -4.23
CA ALA A 4 -6.08 -24.92 -3.42
C ALA A 4 -5.70 -25.75 -2.19
N ALA A 5 -6.67 -26.38 -1.51
CA ALA A 5 -6.43 -27.28 -0.40
C ALA A 5 -5.66 -28.55 -0.82
N GLN A 6 -5.88 -29.05 -2.05
CA GLN A 6 -5.10 -30.14 -2.62
C GLN A 6 -3.68 -29.71 -3.00
N HIS A 7 -3.50 -28.47 -3.46
CA HIS A 7 -2.20 -27.91 -3.80
C HIS A 7 -1.31 -27.72 -2.56
N ARG A 8 -1.92 -27.36 -1.41
CA ARG A 8 -1.24 -27.25 -0.10
C ARG A 8 -2.03 -27.96 1.01
N PRO A 9 -1.87 -29.29 1.14
CA PRO A 9 -2.55 -30.05 2.19
C PRO A 9 -2.10 -29.61 3.59
N GLY A 10 -3.06 -29.27 4.45
CA GLY A 10 -2.81 -28.89 5.84
C GLY A 10 -2.71 -27.37 6.10
N GLU A 11 -2.67 -26.55 5.04
CA GLU A 11 -2.84 -25.10 5.16
C GLU A 11 -4.33 -24.74 5.17
N VAL A 12 -4.68 -23.66 5.86
CA VAL A 12 -6.02 -23.08 5.88
C VAL A 12 -6.08 -21.86 4.97
N PRO A 13 -7.22 -21.63 4.27
CA PRO A 13 -7.37 -20.43 3.46
C PRO A 13 -7.47 -19.18 4.36
N LEU A 14 -6.73 -18.14 3.99
CA LEU A 14 -6.66 -16.85 4.69
C LEU A 14 -7.38 -15.76 3.89
N TYR A 15 -7.09 -15.71 2.59
CA TYR A 15 -7.66 -14.73 1.67
C TYR A 15 -7.98 -15.39 0.33
N MET A 16 -9.00 -14.87 -0.33
CA MET A 16 -9.31 -15.16 -1.72
C MET A 16 -9.56 -13.85 -2.46
N SER A 17 -8.69 -13.48 -3.39
CA SER A 17 -8.84 -12.26 -4.20
C SER A 17 -9.18 -12.57 -5.65
N PHE A 18 -9.93 -11.66 -6.27
CA PHE A 18 -10.42 -11.79 -7.63
C PHE A 18 -9.73 -10.74 -8.51
N ASP A 19 -9.00 -11.21 -9.53
CA ASP A 19 -8.42 -10.30 -10.52
C ASP A 19 -9.57 -9.71 -11.36
N ILE A 20 -9.56 -8.38 -11.51
CA ILE A 20 -10.58 -7.63 -12.25
C ILE A 20 -10.30 -7.62 -13.76
N ASP A 21 -9.04 -7.81 -14.16
CA ASP A 21 -8.57 -7.74 -15.54
C ASP A 21 -8.43 -9.13 -16.17
N ARG A 22 -8.24 -10.17 -15.34
CA ARG A 22 -8.01 -11.55 -15.77
C ARG A 22 -8.97 -12.51 -15.06
N PRO A 23 -9.35 -13.64 -15.69
CA PRO A 23 -10.14 -14.67 -15.02
C PRO A 23 -9.25 -15.48 -14.06
N VAL A 24 -8.60 -14.81 -13.09
CA VAL A 24 -7.68 -15.42 -12.12
C VAL A 24 -8.20 -15.17 -10.72
N ILE A 25 -8.20 -16.23 -9.91
CA ILE A 25 -8.46 -16.19 -8.48
C ILE A 25 -7.15 -16.47 -7.77
N ASN A 26 -6.75 -15.60 -6.85
CA ASN A 26 -5.60 -15.86 -5.99
C ASN A 26 -6.12 -16.33 -4.63
N VAL A 27 -5.59 -17.46 -4.18
CA VAL A 27 -5.86 -17.99 -2.84
C VAL A 27 -4.59 -17.89 -2.04
N THR A 28 -4.67 -17.18 -0.92
CA THR A 28 -3.60 -17.12 0.08
C THR A 28 -3.95 -18.07 1.20
N SER A 29 -3.05 -19.00 1.51
CA SER A 29 -3.18 -19.99 2.58
C SER A 29 -2.00 -19.93 3.55
N GLY A 30 -2.16 -20.48 4.74
CA GLY A 30 -1.08 -20.58 5.72
C GLY A 30 -1.32 -21.65 6.77
N PRO A 31 -0.34 -21.93 7.65
CA PRO A 31 -0.46 -22.99 8.67
C PRO A 31 -1.60 -22.77 9.69
N ALA A 32 -1.95 -21.52 9.97
CA ALA A 32 -2.97 -21.09 10.91
C ALA A 32 -3.75 -19.87 10.40
N PRO A 33 -5.00 -19.62 10.87
CA PRO A 33 -5.79 -18.46 10.43
C PRO A 33 -5.13 -17.09 10.64
N ASP A 34 -4.23 -16.98 11.62
CA ASP A 34 -3.47 -15.78 11.98
C ASP A 34 -1.99 -15.83 11.54
N SER A 35 -1.68 -16.65 10.52
CA SER A 35 -0.30 -16.80 10.02
C SER A 35 0.28 -15.45 9.59
N PRO A 36 1.52 -15.10 10.00
CA PRO A 36 2.16 -13.88 9.53
C PRO A 36 2.51 -13.99 8.04
N GLY A 37 2.61 -12.86 7.34
CA GLY A 37 2.81 -12.80 5.88
C GLY A 37 3.94 -13.68 5.32
N ARG A 38 5.05 -13.83 6.06
CA ARG A 38 6.19 -14.69 5.69
C ARG A 38 5.88 -16.19 5.61
N ASP A 39 4.84 -16.63 6.30
CA ASP A 39 4.41 -18.03 6.37
C ASP A 39 3.19 -18.27 5.44
N MET A 40 2.73 -17.22 4.74
CA MET A 40 1.64 -17.32 3.79
C MET A 40 2.14 -17.81 2.43
N THR A 41 1.38 -18.71 1.81
CA THR A 41 1.57 -19.14 0.43
C THR A 41 0.46 -18.56 -0.42
N MET A 42 0.81 -17.93 -1.56
CA MET A 42 -0.18 -17.52 -2.55
C MET A 42 -0.14 -18.45 -3.76
N ALA A 43 -1.31 -18.94 -4.17
CA ALA A 43 -1.48 -19.73 -5.37
C ALA A 43 -2.57 -19.11 -6.26
N SER A 44 -2.28 -18.99 -7.55
CA SER A 44 -3.19 -18.44 -8.56
C SER A 44 -3.87 -19.58 -9.32
N PHE A 45 -5.17 -19.45 -9.57
CA PHE A 45 -5.98 -20.44 -10.27
C PHE A 45 -6.80 -19.75 -11.35
N ASP A 46 -6.93 -20.38 -12.51
CA ASP A 46 -7.83 -19.90 -13.55
C ASP A 46 -9.28 -20.10 -13.09
N ARG A 47 -10.08 -19.04 -13.15
CA ARG A 47 -11.46 -18.99 -12.65
C ARG A 47 -12.41 -19.91 -13.41
N THR A 48 -12.10 -20.22 -14.68
CA THR A 48 -12.99 -21.00 -15.55
C THR A 48 -12.71 -22.49 -15.49
N SER A 49 -11.43 -22.85 -15.39
CA SER A 49 -10.95 -24.24 -15.41
C SER A 49 -10.57 -24.77 -14.02
N GLY A 50 -10.24 -23.88 -13.08
CA GLY A 50 -9.68 -24.23 -11.77
C GLY A 50 -8.21 -24.68 -11.83
N GLU A 51 -7.61 -24.73 -13.01
CA GLU A 51 -6.22 -25.16 -13.15
C GLU A 51 -5.27 -24.13 -12.50
N PRO A 52 -4.19 -24.59 -11.85
CA PRO A 52 -3.20 -23.69 -11.28
C PRO A 52 -2.51 -22.91 -12.39
N VAL A 53 -2.46 -21.59 -12.23
CA VAL A 53 -1.70 -20.71 -13.10
C VAL A 53 -0.25 -20.76 -12.62
N PRO A 54 0.74 -21.04 -13.50
CA PRO A 54 2.14 -21.06 -13.11
C PRO A 54 2.54 -19.74 -12.45
N GLY A 55 3.12 -19.84 -11.26
CA GLY A 55 3.74 -18.71 -10.58
C GLY A 55 4.87 -18.13 -11.44
N HIS A 56 5.11 -16.83 -11.30
CA HIS A 56 6.36 -16.26 -11.80
C HIS A 56 7.47 -16.59 -10.79
N ASP A 57 8.14 -17.73 -11.00
CA ASP A 57 9.34 -18.09 -10.25
C ASP A 57 10.52 -17.25 -10.74
N GLY A 58 10.84 -16.17 -10.04
CA GLY A 58 12.01 -15.35 -10.30
C GLY A 58 12.65 -14.86 -9.01
N PHE A 59 13.99 -14.81 -8.97
CA PHE A 59 14.73 -14.16 -7.89
C PHE A 59 14.21 -12.74 -7.68
N ASP A 60 13.51 -12.55 -6.56
CA ASP A 60 12.63 -11.40 -6.40
C ASP A 60 13.40 -10.20 -5.82
N ILE A 61 14.35 -9.69 -6.61
CA ILE A 61 15.02 -8.42 -6.29
C ILE A 61 13.99 -7.31 -6.07
N MET A 62 12.82 -7.40 -6.71
CA MET A 62 11.72 -6.47 -6.53
C MET A 62 11.08 -6.63 -5.16
N GLU A 63 10.83 -7.84 -4.68
CA GLU A 63 10.39 -8.11 -3.30
C GLU A 63 11.44 -7.67 -2.28
N PHE A 64 12.72 -7.96 -2.50
CA PHE A 64 13.78 -7.46 -1.61
C PHE A 64 13.77 -5.93 -1.53
N LEU A 65 13.69 -5.24 -2.68
CA LEU A 65 13.63 -3.78 -2.74
C LEU A 65 12.34 -3.24 -2.11
N LEU A 66 11.21 -3.92 -2.34
CA LEU A 66 9.91 -3.57 -1.77
C LEU A 66 9.97 -3.69 -0.25
N GLN A 67 10.43 -4.81 0.29
CA GLN A 67 10.53 -5.04 1.73
C GLN A 67 11.52 -4.06 2.38
N LEU A 68 12.66 -3.83 1.75
CA LEU A 68 13.59 -2.78 2.19
C LEU A 68 12.92 -1.40 2.23
N HIS A 69 12.07 -1.09 1.25
CA HIS A 69 11.38 0.20 1.10
C HIS A 69 10.18 0.36 2.03
N THR A 70 9.47 -0.72 2.38
CA THR A 70 8.24 -0.65 3.18
C THR A 70 8.52 -0.76 4.68
N ASP A 71 9.41 -1.67 5.09
CA ASP A 71 9.61 -1.99 6.50
C ASP A 71 11.08 -2.22 6.91
N MET A 72 12.03 -2.12 5.98
CA MET A 72 13.46 -2.36 6.22
C MET A 72 13.77 -3.74 6.84
N PHE A 73 12.91 -4.74 6.61
CA PHE A 73 12.93 -6.07 7.24
C PHE A 73 12.72 -6.05 8.76
N LEU A 74 12.15 -4.97 9.30
CA LEU A 74 11.90 -4.79 10.73
C LEU A 74 10.41 -4.83 11.08
N GLY A 75 9.51 -5.01 10.10
CA GLY A 75 8.07 -4.90 10.29
C GLY A 75 7.65 -3.51 10.78
N LEU A 76 6.68 -3.44 11.70
CA LEU A 76 6.11 -2.18 12.19
C LEU A 76 7.16 -1.15 12.66
N PRO A 77 8.19 -1.49 13.46
CA PRO A 77 9.26 -0.54 13.79
C PRO A 77 9.93 0.13 12.58
N GLY A 78 10.19 -0.62 11.51
CA GLY A 78 10.79 -0.08 10.29
C GLY A 78 9.83 0.77 9.49
N MET A 79 8.56 0.38 9.41
CA MET A 79 7.50 1.21 8.84
C MET A 79 7.42 2.58 9.55
N LEU A 80 7.34 2.58 10.89
CA LEU A 80 7.27 3.81 11.68
C LEU A 80 8.53 4.68 11.54
N PHE A 81 9.71 4.05 11.44
CA PHE A 81 10.96 4.77 11.17
C PHE A 81 10.92 5.45 9.80
N LEU A 82 10.51 4.74 8.76
CA LEU A 82 10.37 5.29 7.41
C LEU A 82 9.30 6.40 7.37
N GLY A 83 8.20 6.25 8.10
CA GLY A 83 7.20 7.31 8.31
C GLY A 83 7.79 8.56 8.94
N ALA A 84 8.62 8.42 9.98
CA ALA A 84 9.33 9.55 10.58
C ALA A 84 10.31 10.20 9.59
N MET A 85 11.04 9.42 8.78
CA MET A 85 11.90 9.95 7.72
C MET A 85 11.10 10.68 6.62
N GLY A 86 9.91 10.16 6.27
CA GLY A 86 8.98 10.82 5.36
C GLY A 86 8.53 12.20 5.88
N LEU A 87 8.24 12.33 7.18
CA LEU A 87 7.94 13.62 7.80
C LEU A 87 9.12 14.60 7.71
N LEU A 88 10.35 14.12 7.94
CA LEU A 88 11.56 14.95 7.78
C LEU A 88 11.76 15.37 6.32
N LEU A 89 11.46 14.50 5.35
CA LEU A 89 11.47 14.84 3.93
C LEU A 89 10.47 15.96 3.62
N ILE A 90 9.24 15.91 4.15
CA ILE A 90 8.25 16.98 3.98
C ILE A 90 8.75 18.30 4.58
N ILE A 91 9.32 18.27 5.78
CA ILE A 91 9.91 19.46 6.41
C ILE A 91 11.05 20.02 5.56
N ALA A 92 11.90 19.16 4.99
CA ALA A 92 12.98 19.55 4.10
C ALA A 92 12.47 20.19 2.80
N ILE A 93 11.39 19.66 2.23
CA ILE A 93 10.73 20.21 1.04
C ILE A 93 10.16 21.61 1.34
N VAL A 94 9.40 21.75 2.41
CA VAL A 94 8.84 23.05 2.84
C VAL A 94 9.96 24.07 3.06
N SER A 95 11.03 23.66 3.74
CA SER A 95 12.22 24.49 3.95
C SER A 95 12.86 24.90 2.62
N GLY A 96 12.99 23.96 1.67
CA GLY A 96 13.52 24.21 0.33
C GLY A 96 12.70 25.24 -0.44
N VAL A 97 11.37 25.14 -0.40
CA VAL A 97 10.45 26.09 -1.05
C VAL A 97 10.59 27.50 -0.45
N VAL A 98 10.63 27.60 0.88
CA VAL A 98 10.81 28.88 1.57
C VAL A 98 12.15 29.54 1.17
N LEU A 99 13.21 28.74 1.02
CA LEU A 99 14.53 29.23 0.60
C LEU A 99 14.65 29.49 -0.90
N TYR A 100 13.80 28.87 -1.72
CA TYR A 100 13.81 29.01 -3.18
C TYR A 100 13.43 30.43 -3.61
N ALA A 101 12.35 30.99 -3.03
CA ALA A 101 11.80 32.27 -3.47
C ALA A 101 12.79 33.45 -3.35
N PRO A 102 13.52 33.65 -2.22
CA PRO A 102 14.53 34.70 -2.13
C PRO A 102 15.73 34.50 -3.08
N PHE A 103 16.12 33.25 -3.33
CA PHE A 103 17.30 32.92 -4.13
C PHE A 103 17.05 33.09 -5.63
N MET A 104 15.87 32.70 -6.10
CA MET A 104 15.49 32.76 -7.51
C MET A 104 14.83 34.08 -7.89
N ARG A 105 14.53 34.99 -6.95
CA ARG A 105 13.90 36.29 -7.24
C ARG A 105 14.63 37.16 -8.28
N LYS A 106 15.93 36.93 -8.46
CA LYS A 106 16.80 37.69 -9.39
C LYS A 106 17.15 36.93 -10.66
N LEU A 107 16.58 35.73 -10.85
CA LEU A 107 16.85 34.84 -11.96
C LEU A 107 15.54 34.53 -12.66
N GLU A 108 15.56 34.46 -13.99
CA GLU A 108 14.43 33.91 -14.73
C GLU A 108 14.23 32.43 -14.34
N PHE A 109 12.98 31.97 -14.34
CA PHE A 109 12.67 30.57 -14.06
C PHE A 109 13.44 29.67 -15.05
N GLY A 110 14.18 28.69 -14.55
CA GLY A 110 15.00 27.80 -15.38
C GLY A 110 16.37 28.35 -15.80
N ALA A 111 16.81 29.51 -15.31
CA ALA A 111 18.14 30.03 -15.61
C ALA A 111 19.26 29.14 -15.02
N LEU A 112 20.00 28.45 -15.89
CA LEU A 112 21.14 27.60 -15.51
C LEU A 112 22.46 28.33 -15.77
N ARG A 113 23.23 28.66 -14.72
CA ARG A 113 24.52 29.34 -14.86
C ARG A 113 25.65 28.33 -15.13
N THR A 114 25.58 27.68 -16.29
CA THR A 114 26.45 26.56 -16.68
C THR A 114 27.93 26.92 -16.85
N ARG A 115 28.26 28.20 -17.07
CA ARG A 115 29.63 28.72 -17.23
C ARG A 115 30.30 29.16 -15.91
N ARG A 116 29.62 29.02 -14.77
CA ARG A 116 30.16 29.34 -13.44
C ARG A 116 30.85 28.12 -12.80
N ALA A 117 31.46 28.32 -11.63
CA ALA A 117 32.05 27.24 -10.84
C ALA A 117 31.08 26.04 -10.67
N LYS A 118 31.61 24.81 -10.67
CA LYS A 118 30.84 23.56 -10.61
C LYS A 118 29.78 23.55 -9.50
N ARG A 119 30.09 24.13 -8.33
CA ARG A 119 29.15 24.27 -7.21
C ARG A 119 27.90 25.08 -7.58
N ILE A 120 28.05 26.20 -8.27
CA ILE A 120 26.92 27.06 -8.68
C ILE A 120 26.09 26.34 -9.73
N LYS A 121 26.73 25.66 -10.69
CA LYS A 121 26.03 24.84 -11.68
C LYS A 121 25.14 23.79 -11.01
N TRP A 122 25.70 22.99 -10.09
CA TRP A 122 24.94 21.95 -9.38
C TRP A 122 23.85 22.51 -8.46
N LEU A 123 24.07 23.69 -7.86
CA LEU A 123 23.05 24.39 -7.10
C LEU A 123 21.87 24.81 -7.99
N ASP A 124 22.13 25.32 -9.19
CA ASP A 124 21.08 25.71 -10.13
C ASP A 124 20.28 24.48 -10.60
N TYR A 125 20.94 23.34 -10.89
CA TYR A 125 20.25 22.08 -11.20
C TYR A 125 19.44 21.55 -10.02
N HIS A 126 19.99 21.59 -8.80
CA HIS A 126 19.28 21.16 -7.60
C HIS A 126 18.01 21.97 -7.38
N ASN A 127 18.09 23.30 -7.51
CA ASN A 127 16.95 24.19 -7.37
C ASN A 127 15.90 23.98 -8.47
N LEU A 128 16.34 23.82 -9.72
CA LEU A 128 15.44 23.61 -10.85
C LEU A 128 14.70 22.27 -10.76
N LEU A 129 15.43 21.18 -10.53
CA LEU A 129 14.81 19.87 -10.41
C LEU A 129 13.95 19.79 -9.15
N GLY A 130 14.43 20.36 -8.03
CA GLY A 130 13.69 20.39 -6.78
C GLY A 130 12.36 21.13 -6.87
N ILE A 131 12.29 22.28 -7.55
CA ILE A 131 11.02 22.99 -7.73
C ILE A 131 10.09 22.28 -8.72
N VAL A 132 10.64 21.62 -9.75
CA VAL A 132 9.85 20.82 -10.71
C VAL A 132 9.22 19.61 -10.03
N THR A 133 9.95 18.94 -9.15
CA THR A 133 9.45 17.74 -8.46
C THR A 133 8.69 18.06 -7.18
N VAL A 134 8.59 19.33 -6.75
CA VAL A 134 8.13 19.70 -5.41
C VAL A 134 6.72 19.19 -5.09
N ALA A 135 5.78 19.40 -6.01
CA ALA A 135 4.38 19.01 -5.81
C ALA A 135 4.26 17.49 -5.72
N TRP A 136 4.93 16.80 -6.64
CA TRP A 136 4.94 15.34 -6.71
C TRP A 136 5.63 14.72 -5.48
N LEU A 137 6.82 15.19 -5.09
CA LEU A 137 7.53 14.73 -3.89
C LEU A 137 6.75 14.99 -2.61
N THR A 138 5.98 16.06 -2.56
CA THR A 138 5.09 16.34 -1.42
C THR A 138 3.96 15.32 -1.36
N VAL A 139 3.32 15.01 -2.49
CA VAL A 139 2.25 13.99 -2.55
C VAL A 139 2.79 12.61 -2.20
N VAL A 140 3.87 12.17 -2.86
CA VAL A 140 4.49 10.86 -2.60
C VAL A 140 5.04 10.77 -1.17
N GLY A 141 5.66 11.84 -0.66
CA GLY A 141 6.14 11.88 0.72
C GLY A 141 5.00 11.79 1.74
N LEU A 142 3.93 12.57 1.58
CA LEU A 142 2.77 12.53 2.50
C LEU A 142 2.05 11.18 2.45
N THR A 143 1.84 10.65 1.26
CA THR A 143 1.19 9.34 1.08
C THR A 143 2.06 8.21 1.59
N GLY A 144 3.39 8.30 1.49
CA GLY A 144 4.33 7.36 2.10
C GLY A 144 4.23 7.34 3.63
N VAL A 145 4.09 8.53 4.25
CA VAL A 145 3.83 8.62 5.69
C VAL A 145 2.49 7.96 6.06
N VAL A 146 1.42 8.19 5.28
CA VAL A 146 0.13 7.54 5.52
C VAL A 146 0.24 6.02 5.37
N ASN A 147 0.91 5.53 4.31
CA ASN A 147 1.13 4.10 4.08
C ASN A 147 1.94 3.44 5.20
N SER A 148 2.90 4.16 5.81
CA SER A 148 3.65 3.65 6.97
C SER A 148 2.79 3.39 8.21
N LEU A 149 1.56 3.93 8.23
CA LEU A 149 0.57 3.74 9.29
C LEU A 149 -0.51 2.73 8.90
N ALA A 150 -0.33 1.95 7.82
CA ALA A 150 -1.32 0.98 7.34
C ALA A 150 -1.73 -0.03 8.43
N ASP A 151 -0.75 -0.64 9.11
CA ASP A 151 -0.98 -1.62 10.17
C ASP A 151 -1.77 -1.04 11.37
N PRO A 152 -1.36 0.10 11.98
CA PRO A 152 -2.12 0.67 13.10
C PRO A 152 -3.49 1.21 12.67
N ILE A 153 -3.64 1.75 11.44
CA ILE A 153 -4.92 2.17 10.88
C ILE A 153 -5.86 0.96 10.76
N THR A 154 -5.38 -0.12 10.13
CA THR A 154 -6.17 -1.33 9.91
C THR A 154 -6.53 -2.01 11.22
N THR A 155 -5.58 -2.08 12.17
CA THR A 155 -5.83 -2.65 13.51
C THR A 155 -6.84 -1.82 14.30
N THR A 156 -6.75 -0.49 14.26
CA THR A 156 -7.70 0.40 14.93
C THR A 156 -9.10 0.26 14.35
N TRP A 157 -9.20 0.24 13.01
CA TRP A 157 -10.47 -0.04 12.34
C TRP A 157 -11.03 -1.40 12.73
N ARG A 158 -10.22 -2.45 12.65
CA ARG A 158 -10.59 -3.82 13.01
C ARG A 158 -11.13 -3.86 14.44
N THR A 159 -10.40 -3.33 15.42
CA THR A 159 -10.83 -3.34 16.82
C THR A 159 -12.12 -2.54 17.07
N GLN A 160 -12.30 -1.40 16.42
CA GLN A 160 -13.49 -0.55 16.63
C GLN A 160 -14.71 -1.05 15.85
N ALA A 161 -14.54 -1.35 14.57
CA ALA A 161 -15.62 -1.78 13.69
C ALA A 161 -16.14 -3.17 14.07
N LEU A 162 -15.28 -4.04 14.62
CA LEU A 162 -15.65 -5.39 15.01
C LEU A 162 -16.24 -5.48 16.43
N ALA A 163 -15.92 -4.56 17.35
CA ALA A 163 -16.41 -4.63 18.74
C ALA A 163 -17.94 -4.78 18.83
N ASP A 164 -18.68 -4.04 18.02
CA ASP A 164 -20.15 -4.12 17.98
C ASP A 164 -20.65 -5.43 17.35
N LEU A 165 -19.93 -5.96 16.36
CA LEU A 165 -20.34 -7.13 15.57
C LEU A 165 -19.95 -8.45 16.23
N THR A 166 -18.91 -8.45 17.06
CA THR A 166 -18.50 -9.60 17.87
C THR A 166 -19.21 -9.67 19.22
N ALA A 167 -20.01 -8.66 19.59
CA ALA A 167 -20.67 -8.59 20.89
C ALA A 167 -21.56 -9.81 21.17
N GLY A 168 -22.15 -10.42 20.12
CA GLY A 168 -22.97 -11.63 20.20
C GLY A 168 -22.20 -12.97 20.14
N TYR A 169 -20.89 -12.95 19.89
CA TYR A 169 -20.07 -14.14 19.59
C TYR A 169 -19.03 -14.43 20.68
N GLN A 170 -19.31 -14.08 21.94
CA GLN A 170 -18.36 -14.28 23.04
C GLN A 170 -18.17 -15.77 23.33
N GLY A 171 -16.95 -16.29 23.15
CA GLY A 171 -16.56 -17.64 23.54
C GLY A 171 -16.56 -18.70 22.44
N ASP A 172 -16.95 -18.34 21.21
CA ASP A 172 -16.90 -19.25 20.07
C ASP A 172 -15.45 -19.42 19.55
N THR A 173 -15.18 -20.58 18.94
CA THR A 173 -13.88 -20.85 18.30
C THR A 173 -13.94 -20.56 16.81
N VAL A 174 -12.79 -20.23 16.22
CA VAL A 174 -12.65 -20.07 14.76
C VAL A 174 -13.19 -21.34 14.08
N PRO A 175 -14.20 -21.24 13.18
CA PRO A 175 -14.75 -22.41 12.52
C PRO A 175 -13.69 -23.11 11.68
N THR A 176 -13.65 -24.43 11.79
CA THR A 176 -12.85 -25.26 10.88
C THR A 176 -13.46 -25.22 9.48
N PRO A 177 -12.67 -25.51 8.42
CA PRO A 177 -13.20 -25.55 7.05
C PRO A 177 -14.43 -26.45 6.84
N ALA A 178 -14.63 -27.46 7.69
CA ALA A 178 -15.79 -28.35 7.63
C ALA A 178 -17.04 -27.79 8.33
N GLU A 179 -16.87 -26.85 9.26
CA GLU A 179 -17.96 -26.16 9.96
C GLU A 179 -18.41 -24.89 9.25
N MET A 180 -17.67 -24.52 8.21
CA MET A 180 -17.90 -23.32 7.42
C MET A 180 -19.10 -23.49 6.48
N ALA A 181 -19.98 -22.49 6.47
CA ALA A 181 -21.08 -22.35 5.51
C ALA A 181 -20.54 -22.15 4.08
N SER A 182 -21.44 -22.28 3.10
CA SER A 182 -21.07 -22.10 1.68
C SER A 182 -20.53 -20.69 1.42
N LEU A 183 -19.26 -20.61 1.00
CA LEU A 183 -18.64 -19.36 0.58
C LEU A 183 -19.38 -18.74 -0.61
N ASP A 184 -19.85 -19.55 -1.55
CA ASP A 184 -20.53 -19.06 -2.76
C ASP A 184 -21.84 -18.35 -2.39
N GLU A 185 -22.61 -18.89 -1.46
CA GLU A 185 -23.83 -18.25 -0.96
C GLU A 185 -23.51 -16.99 -0.15
N ALA A 186 -22.46 -17.01 0.67
CA ALA A 186 -22.01 -15.81 1.40
C ALA A 186 -21.61 -14.67 0.45
N VAL A 187 -20.82 -14.98 -0.60
CA VAL A 187 -20.42 -14.01 -1.63
C VAL A 187 -21.63 -13.47 -2.38
N LYS A 188 -22.57 -14.35 -2.77
CA LYS A 188 -23.81 -13.94 -3.44
C LYS A 188 -24.63 -12.99 -2.57
N GLN A 189 -24.85 -13.32 -1.29
CA GLN A 189 -25.56 -12.45 -0.36
C GLN A 189 -24.87 -11.09 -0.20
N ALA A 190 -23.53 -11.06 -0.12
CA ALA A 190 -22.78 -9.81 -0.01
C ALA A 190 -22.93 -8.93 -1.26
N VAL A 191 -22.85 -9.51 -2.45
CA VAL A 191 -23.05 -8.77 -3.71
C VAL A 191 -24.50 -8.27 -3.83
N GLU A 192 -25.49 -9.06 -3.41
CA GLU A 192 -26.90 -8.64 -3.36
C GLU A 192 -27.14 -7.48 -2.37
N ALA A 193 -26.40 -7.44 -1.25
CA ALA A 193 -26.48 -6.37 -0.26
C ALA A 193 -25.89 -5.04 -0.74
N ALA A 194 -24.99 -5.06 -1.74
CA ALA A 194 -24.35 -3.87 -2.29
C ALA A 194 -24.23 -3.95 -3.82
N PRO A 195 -25.34 -3.79 -4.55
CA PRO A 195 -25.41 -4.03 -6.00
C PRO A 195 -24.58 -3.03 -6.83
N ASP A 196 -24.24 -1.87 -6.27
CA ASP A 196 -23.41 -0.85 -6.92
C ASP A 196 -21.90 -1.03 -6.67
N MET A 197 -21.50 -2.15 -6.06
CA MET A 197 -20.11 -2.48 -5.76
C MET A 197 -19.66 -3.76 -6.45
N THR A 198 -18.36 -3.94 -6.59
CA THR A 198 -17.72 -5.10 -7.21
C THR A 198 -16.91 -5.87 -6.18
N LEU A 199 -16.96 -7.20 -6.25
CA LEU A 199 -16.20 -8.08 -5.37
C LEU A 199 -14.69 -7.90 -5.58
N GLN A 200 -13.97 -7.60 -4.50
CA GLN A 200 -12.52 -7.46 -4.51
C GLN A 200 -11.82 -8.71 -3.96
N PHE A 201 -12.12 -9.02 -2.69
CA PHE A 201 -11.52 -10.15 -2.00
C PHE A 201 -12.39 -10.60 -0.82
N VAL A 202 -12.15 -11.81 -0.36
CA VAL A 202 -12.74 -12.40 0.83
C VAL A 202 -11.61 -12.67 1.83
N ALA A 203 -11.78 -12.23 3.07
CA ALA A 203 -10.96 -12.64 4.20
C ALA A 203 -11.70 -13.68 5.04
N PHE A 204 -11.01 -14.78 5.32
CA PHE A 204 -11.55 -15.90 6.08
C PHE A 204 -11.52 -15.62 7.59
N PRO A 205 -12.36 -16.33 8.38
CA PRO A 205 -12.39 -16.17 9.83
C PRO A 205 -11.01 -16.40 10.46
N GLY A 206 -10.62 -15.54 11.40
CA GLY A 206 -9.39 -15.66 12.19
C GLY A 206 -8.18 -14.90 11.64
N GLY A 207 -8.25 -14.36 10.42
CA GLY A 207 -7.18 -13.55 9.83
C GLY A 207 -7.27 -12.05 10.14
N ASP A 208 -6.22 -11.29 9.81
CA ASP A 208 -6.10 -9.86 10.15
C ASP A 208 -7.19 -8.95 9.55
N TRP A 209 -7.87 -9.39 8.49
CA TRP A 209 -8.94 -8.65 7.82
C TRP A 209 -10.35 -9.18 8.11
N SER A 210 -10.48 -10.12 9.05
CA SER A 210 -11.79 -10.64 9.50
C SER A 210 -11.86 -10.82 11.03
N THR A 211 -13.04 -11.16 11.54
CA THR A 211 -13.19 -11.68 12.91
C THR A 211 -12.90 -13.18 12.93
N ASN A 212 -12.91 -13.78 14.12
CA ASN A 212 -12.89 -15.24 14.28
C ASN A 212 -14.15 -15.97 13.77
N TYR A 213 -15.18 -15.25 13.29
CA TYR A 213 -16.52 -15.81 13.06
C TYR A 213 -17.09 -15.48 11.69
N HIS A 214 -16.58 -14.46 11.01
CA HIS A 214 -17.20 -13.95 9.79
C HIS A 214 -16.34 -14.24 8.57
N TYR A 215 -17.01 -14.46 7.44
CA TYR A 215 -16.46 -14.10 6.16
C TYR A 215 -16.53 -12.58 6.02
N ALA A 216 -15.37 -11.93 5.90
CA ALA A 216 -15.31 -10.52 5.56
C ALA A 216 -15.15 -10.39 4.04
N ILE A 217 -16.24 -10.07 3.36
CA ILE A 217 -16.32 -9.95 1.91
C ILE A 217 -16.16 -8.47 1.56
N PHE A 218 -15.01 -8.11 1.03
CA PHE A 218 -14.68 -6.74 0.66
C PHE A 218 -15.15 -6.45 -0.75
N LEU A 219 -16.01 -5.45 -0.85
CA LEU A 219 -16.52 -4.92 -2.11
C LEU A 219 -15.92 -3.53 -2.34
N HIS A 220 -15.61 -3.16 -3.57
CA HIS A 220 -15.17 -1.81 -3.91
C HIS A 220 -16.17 -1.11 -4.83
N GLY A 221 -16.16 0.22 -4.84
CA GLY A 221 -17.08 0.95 -5.71
C GLY A 221 -16.77 0.77 -7.20
N ASN A 222 -17.80 0.90 -8.04
CA ASN A 222 -17.73 0.70 -9.49
C ASN A 222 -17.29 1.93 -10.31
N THR A 223 -16.88 3.03 -9.66
CA THR A 223 -16.41 4.25 -10.33
C THR A 223 -14.90 4.43 -10.14
N PRO A 224 -14.21 5.17 -11.02
CA PRO A 224 -12.78 5.46 -10.82
C PRO A 224 -12.46 6.06 -9.45
N LEU A 225 -13.33 6.90 -8.90
CA LEU A 225 -13.14 7.55 -7.60
C LEU A 225 -13.35 6.59 -6.41
N THR A 226 -14.20 5.58 -6.58
CA THR A 226 -14.59 4.65 -5.50
C THR A 226 -13.96 3.26 -5.65
N SER A 227 -13.24 3.02 -6.75
CA SER A 227 -12.56 1.75 -7.08
C SER A 227 -11.55 1.28 -6.03
N HIS A 228 -10.98 2.21 -5.27
CA HIS A 228 -10.03 1.91 -4.20
C HIS A 228 -10.66 1.99 -2.81
N ILE A 229 -11.95 2.35 -2.71
CA ILE A 229 -12.65 2.45 -1.45
C ILE A 229 -13.42 1.16 -1.21
N THR A 230 -12.94 0.37 -0.26
CA THR A 230 -13.50 -0.93 0.07
C THR A 230 -14.56 -0.83 1.15
N THR A 231 -15.58 -1.67 1.08
CA THR A 231 -16.61 -1.82 2.10
C THR A 231 -16.77 -3.30 2.42
N PRO A 232 -16.45 -3.73 3.66
CA PRO A 232 -16.68 -5.11 4.07
C PRO A 232 -18.14 -5.35 4.38
N VAL A 233 -18.64 -6.45 3.81
CA VAL A 233 -19.86 -7.13 4.21
C VAL A 233 -19.45 -8.35 5.03
N LEU A 234 -20.02 -8.48 6.21
CA LEU A 234 -19.73 -9.55 7.16
C LEU A 234 -20.87 -10.56 7.14
N ILE A 235 -20.53 -11.82 6.84
CA ILE A 235 -21.44 -12.97 6.85
C ILE A 235 -20.94 -13.95 7.92
N ASP A 236 -21.82 -14.46 8.77
CA ASP A 236 -21.47 -15.50 9.74
C ASP A 236 -20.96 -16.74 9.01
N ALA A 237 -19.75 -17.18 9.34
CA ALA A 237 -19.09 -18.25 8.64
C ALA A 237 -19.62 -19.64 9.02
N ARG A 238 -20.41 -19.82 10.08
CA ARG A 238 -21.06 -21.09 10.44
C ARG A 238 -22.49 -21.15 9.93
N THR A 239 -23.25 -20.08 10.10
CA THR A 239 -24.69 -20.06 9.75
C THR A 239 -24.93 -19.59 8.31
N GLY A 240 -24.03 -18.80 7.74
CA GLY A 240 -24.22 -18.14 6.44
C GLY A 240 -25.18 -16.94 6.51
N GLU A 241 -25.51 -16.45 7.70
CA GLU A 241 -26.39 -15.30 7.88
C GLU A 241 -25.66 -13.96 7.73
N PHE A 242 -26.35 -12.97 7.18
CA PHE A 242 -25.84 -11.60 7.06
C PHE A 242 -25.71 -10.94 8.43
N ALA A 243 -24.47 -10.64 8.84
CA ALA A 243 -24.18 -10.01 10.12
C ALA A 243 -24.14 -8.48 10.02
N GLY A 244 -23.77 -7.92 8.86
CA GLY A 244 -23.83 -6.48 8.63
C GLY A 244 -22.88 -5.96 7.56
N MET A 245 -23.09 -4.70 7.18
CA MET A 245 -22.22 -3.93 6.29
C MET A 245 -21.71 -2.70 7.03
N ARG A 246 -20.41 -2.42 6.95
CA ARG A 246 -19.77 -1.29 7.64
C ARG A 246 -18.96 -0.47 6.66
N GLU A 247 -19.33 0.79 6.47
CA GLU A 247 -18.48 1.71 5.72
C GLU A 247 -17.12 1.88 6.39
N MET A 248 -16.08 1.96 5.57
CA MET A 248 -14.75 2.33 6.03
C MET A 248 -14.75 3.76 6.59
N PRO A 249 -14.21 3.98 7.79
CA PRO A 249 -14.09 5.33 8.33
C PRO A 249 -13.09 6.14 7.49
N TRP A 250 -13.13 7.47 7.67
CA TRP A 250 -12.38 8.40 6.83
C TRP A 250 -10.87 8.13 6.79
N TYR A 251 -10.29 7.59 7.87
CA TYR A 251 -8.86 7.31 7.96
C TYR A 251 -8.45 6.07 7.14
N ASN A 252 -9.31 5.05 7.03
CA ASN A 252 -9.12 3.94 6.08
C ASN A 252 -9.33 4.41 4.64
N LYS A 253 -10.31 5.29 4.38
CA LYS A 253 -10.50 5.90 3.06
C LYS A 253 -9.25 6.70 2.64
N ALA A 254 -8.66 7.45 3.57
CA ALA A 254 -7.41 8.18 3.34
C ALA A 254 -6.23 7.25 3.04
N LEU A 255 -6.08 6.15 3.80
CA LEU A 255 -5.07 5.12 3.52
C LEU A 255 -5.26 4.52 2.12
N ALA A 256 -6.49 4.13 1.80
CA ALA A 256 -6.81 3.50 0.52
C ALA A 256 -6.56 4.43 -0.68
N LEU A 257 -6.83 5.73 -0.54
CA LEU A 257 -6.51 6.73 -1.56
C LEU A 257 -5.01 7.09 -1.61
N SER A 258 -4.27 6.87 -0.52
CA SER A 258 -2.85 7.18 -0.47
C SER A 258 -2.00 6.21 -1.29
N GLY A 259 -2.39 4.94 -1.38
CA GLY A 259 -1.72 3.92 -2.19
C GLY A 259 -1.56 4.37 -3.65
N PRO A 260 -2.66 4.62 -4.39
CA PRO A 260 -2.57 4.98 -5.80
C PRO A 260 -1.78 6.26 -6.07
N LEU A 261 -1.90 7.24 -5.19
CA LEU A 261 -1.15 8.50 -5.29
C LEU A 261 0.35 8.31 -5.03
N HIS A 262 0.73 7.33 -4.22
CA HIS A 262 2.12 6.98 -3.97
C HIS A 262 2.72 6.20 -5.16
N PHE A 263 2.02 5.17 -5.62
CA PHE A 263 2.51 4.22 -6.63
C PHE A 263 2.36 4.70 -8.08
N GLY A 264 1.40 5.60 -8.34
CA GLY A 264 1.11 6.08 -9.70
C GLY A 264 0.43 5.01 -10.58
N ASP A 265 -0.39 4.15 -10.00
CA ASP A 265 -1.00 2.98 -10.66
C ASP A 265 -2.41 3.24 -11.26
N TYR A 266 -2.92 4.47 -11.19
CA TYR A 266 -4.25 4.85 -11.70
C TYR A 266 -4.26 5.44 -13.13
N GLY A 267 -3.08 5.67 -13.74
CA GLY A 267 -2.95 6.31 -15.05
C GLY A 267 -2.25 5.45 -16.11
N GLY A 268 -2.11 4.14 -15.85
CA GLY A 268 -1.49 3.20 -16.77
C GLY A 268 -0.02 3.50 -17.09
N LEU A 269 0.45 3.05 -18.25
CA LEU A 269 1.85 3.16 -18.67
C LEU A 269 2.38 4.61 -18.78
N PRO A 270 1.63 5.59 -19.33
CA PRO A 270 2.11 6.97 -19.40
C PRO A 270 2.42 7.56 -18.02
N LEU A 271 1.58 7.28 -17.03
CA LEU A 271 1.80 7.73 -15.65
C LEU A 271 3.02 7.06 -15.02
N LYS A 272 3.21 5.76 -15.26
CA LYS A 272 4.40 5.02 -14.80
C LYS A 272 5.70 5.58 -15.39
N ILE A 273 5.70 5.97 -16.67
CA ILE A 273 6.85 6.63 -17.31
C ILE A 273 7.12 7.99 -16.65
N LEU A 274 6.07 8.77 -16.37
CA LEU A 274 6.21 10.04 -15.66
C LEU A 274 6.80 9.85 -14.25
N TRP A 275 6.30 8.88 -13.49
CA TRP A 275 6.82 8.52 -12.16
C TRP A 275 8.30 8.15 -12.24
N PHE A 276 8.67 7.27 -13.17
CA PHE A 276 10.06 6.90 -13.40
C PHE A 276 10.97 8.11 -13.68
N VAL A 277 10.53 9.07 -14.51
CA VAL A 277 11.31 10.28 -14.79
C VAL A 277 11.44 11.17 -13.55
N LEU A 278 10.36 11.32 -12.76
CA LEU A 278 10.37 12.09 -11.52
C LEU A 278 11.23 11.43 -10.43
N ASP A 279 11.29 10.10 -10.39
CA ASP A 279 12.21 9.34 -9.54
C ASP A 279 13.67 9.62 -9.92
N LEU A 280 13.99 9.61 -11.22
CA LEU A 280 15.33 9.97 -11.70
C LEU A 280 15.71 11.40 -11.31
N PHE A 281 14.79 12.36 -11.44
CA PHE A 281 15.02 13.73 -10.98
C PHE A 281 15.24 13.79 -9.48
N THR A 282 14.50 13.02 -8.71
CA THR A 282 14.64 12.94 -7.25
C THR A 282 15.99 12.37 -6.85
N ILE A 283 16.47 11.31 -7.51
CA ILE A 283 17.82 10.77 -7.30
C ILE A 283 18.87 11.88 -7.54
N VAL A 284 18.74 12.65 -8.63
CA VAL A 284 19.65 13.76 -8.90
C VAL A 284 19.56 14.84 -7.82
N VAL A 285 18.35 15.22 -7.36
CA VAL A 285 18.15 16.19 -6.28
C VAL A 285 18.83 15.72 -4.98
N LEU A 286 18.65 14.46 -4.60
CA LEU A 286 19.27 13.87 -3.40
C LEU A 286 20.80 13.87 -3.50
N VAL A 287 21.36 13.36 -4.60
CA VAL A 287 22.81 13.31 -4.83
C VAL A 287 23.41 14.72 -4.85
N THR A 288 22.76 15.67 -5.52
CA THR A 288 23.23 17.06 -5.58
C THR A 288 23.11 17.77 -4.23
N GLY A 289 22.08 17.49 -3.44
CA GLY A 289 21.94 17.99 -2.07
C GLY A 289 23.11 17.55 -1.19
N LEU A 290 23.44 16.25 -1.21
CA LEU A 290 24.59 15.69 -0.48
C LEU A 290 25.91 16.30 -0.95
N TYR A 291 26.10 16.41 -2.27
CA TYR A 291 27.30 17.02 -2.84
C TYR A 291 27.48 18.49 -2.40
N LEU A 292 26.41 19.30 -2.45
CA LEU A 292 26.46 20.71 -2.07
C LEU A 292 26.72 20.90 -0.58
N TRP A 293 26.15 20.03 0.25
CA TRP A 293 26.42 19.98 1.68
C TRP A 293 27.90 19.66 1.97
N TRP A 294 28.44 18.62 1.32
CA TRP A 294 29.83 18.20 1.48
C TRP A 294 30.82 19.29 1.07
N VAL A 295 30.63 19.89 -0.12
CA VAL A 295 31.50 20.95 -0.63
C VAL A 295 31.47 22.19 0.26
N ARG A 296 30.30 22.56 0.78
CA ARG A 296 30.17 23.68 1.74
C ARG A 296 30.96 23.40 3.02
N ARG A 297 30.87 22.19 3.56
CA ARG A 297 31.59 21.80 4.79
C ARG A 297 33.11 21.84 4.61
N ARG A 298 33.62 21.36 3.46
CA ARG A 298 35.06 21.41 3.16
C ARG A 298 35.59 22.83 3.07
N ASN A 299 34.84 23.75 2.45
CA ASN A 299 35.24 25.15 2.34
C ASN A 299 35.21 25.86 3.71
N ASN A 300 34.24 25.54 4.57
CA ASN A 300 34.19 26.09 5.92
C ASN A 300 35.37 25.61 6.79
N ASN A 301 35.78 24.35 6.64
CA ASN A 301 36.93 23.81 7.38
C ASN A 301 38.29 24.34 6.85
N ALA A 302 38.38 24.65 5.55
CA ALA A 302 39.61 25.19 4.95
C ALA A 302 39.81 26.69 5.17
N GLY A 303 38.75 27.43 5.55
CA GLY A 303 38.83 28.86 5.90
C GLY A 303 38.96 29.13 7.42
N GLY A 304 38.98 28.07 8.24
CA GLY A 304 39.18 28.14 9.68
C GLY A 304 40.54 27.58 10.15
N ALA A 305 41.47 27.37 9.22
CA ALA A 305 42.85 26.95 9.45
C ALA A 305 43.80 28.05 8.96
#